data_AF-H3ZQ00-F1
#
_entry.id   AF-H3ZQ00-F1
#
_cell.length_a   1.000
_cell.length_b   1.000
_cell.length_c   1.000
_cell.angle_alpha   90.00
_cell.angle_beta   90.00
_cell.angle_gamma   90.00
#
_symmetry.space_group_name_H-M   'P 1'
#
loop_
_entity.id
_entity.type
_entity.pdbx_description
1 polymer ?
#
loop_
_entity_poly.entity_id
_entity_poly.type
_entity_poly.pdbx_seq_one_letter_code
_entity_poly.pdbx_strand_id
1 'polypeptide(L)'
;MEGSRDSGDIPPYKDLGVPKASDRVPKIYPEGVRFSKRWVFFKTAWVGIILIILASIVFIFAATLTPEYYWAPVTHWSDSWTIKPAQEWYHSWTVNDPKNHVLEINVSVSGGNNDLRIYIDTPKGRVDYGKLTSPIHLKLNLTKYGTGKYTIHYDNSFSLITSKVVSVVETMYVFKEDTSDKDALYFVAIFLILVPGVILIGAGARKVATLVVDDDVIEAKLVASGKLELKVNNYKLDERIDHAVKFRAGKNESRVVEIKPVRTGWNNVGWMFSVDDQEVGRLP
;
A
#
# COMPACT_ATOMS: atom_id res chain seq x y z
N MET A 1 67.19 -20.23 -1.47
CA MET A 1 66.40 -20.20 -0.22
C MET A 1 65.00 -19.75 -0.63
N GLU A 2 64.11 -20.74 -0.75
CA GLU A 2 62.89 -20.85 0.08
C GLU A 2 61.77 -19.95 -0.47
N GLY A 3 60.55 -20.41 -0.73
CA GLY A 3 59.90 -21.66 -0.40
C GLY A 3 58.40 -21.46 -0.69
N SER A 4 57.79 -22.50 -1.23
CA SER A 4 56.39 -22.66 -1.60
C SER A 4 55.34 -22.31 -0.53
N ARG A 5 54.15 -21.86 -0.93
CA ARG A 5 52.88 -22.67 -0.95
C ARG A 5 51.64 -21.79 -1.14
N ASP A 6 50.96 -22.05 -2.25
CA ASP A 6 49.58 -22.53 -2.33
C ASP A 6 48.56 -22.05 -1.28
N SER A 7 47.50 -21.40 -1.74
CA SER A 7 46.14 -21.75 -1.32
C SER A 7 45.17 -21.42 -2.46
N GLY A 8 45.28 -22.20 -3.54
CA GLY A 8 44.07 -22.63 -4.19
C GLY A 8 43.32 -23.47 -3.16
N ASP A 9 42.37 -22.85 -2.45
CA ASP A 9 41.49 -23.54 -1.52
C ASP A 9 40.69 -24.59 -2.30
N ILE A 10 41.26 -25.79 -2.36
CA ILE A 10 40.53 -27.00 -2.69
C ILE A 10 39.57 -27.20 -1.50
N PRO A 11 38.25 -27.08 -1.70
CA PRO A 11 37.31 -27.23 -0.61
C PRO A 11 37.48 -28.64 0.00
N PRO A 12 37.34 -28.75 1.35
CA PRO A 12 37.54 -30.01 2.05
C PRO A 12 36.64 -31.10 1.45
N TYR A 13 37.13 -32.34 1.36
CA TYR A 13 36.41 -33.45 0.69
C TYR A 13 34.97 -33.68 1.20
N LYS A 14 34.67 -33.22 2.41
CA LYS A 14 33.32 -33.26 3.01
C LYS A 14 32.32 -32.33 2.32
N ASP A 15 32.77 -31.31 1.60
CA ASP A 15 31.92 -30.39 0.81
C ASP A 15 31.71 -30.84 -0.65
N LEU A 16 32.42 -31.88 -1.10
CA LEU A 16 32.17 -32.55 -2.39
C LEU A 16 31.06 -33.61 -2.29
N GLY A 17 30.54 -33.88 -1.09
CA GLY A 17 29.52 -34.89 -0.81
C GLY A 17 28.12 -34.36 -0.56
N VAL A 18 27.90 -33.04 -0.52
CA VAL A 18 26.56 -32.46 -0.42
C VAL A 18 26.07 -32.19 -1.84
N PRO A 19 25.09 -32.94 -2.37
CA PRO A 19 24.59 -32.68 -3.70
C PRO A 19 23.94 -31.29 -3.71
N LYS A 20 24.48 -30.37 -4.50
CA LYS A 20 23.74 -29.16 -4.87
C LYS A 20 22.42 -29.62 -5.47
N ALA A 21 21.31 -29.11 -4.97
CA ALA A 21 19.95 -29.46 -5.40
C ALA A 21 19.67 -29.23 -6.91
N SER A 22 20.64 -28.69 -7.65
CA SER A 22 20.64 -28.47 -9.10
C SER A 22 21.23 -29.63 -9.92
N ASP A 23 21.98 -30.57 -9.35
CA ASP A 23 22.54 -31.73 -10.06
C ASP A 23 21.59 -32.94 -10.05
N ARG A 24 20.37 -32.72 -10.54
CA ARG A 24 19.53 -33.85 -10.94
C ARG A 24 20.13 -34.43 -12.23
N VAL A 25 20.91 -35.49 -12.06
CA VAL A 25 21.20 -36.53 -13.05
C VAL A 25 20.08 -36.56 -14.10
N PRO A 26 20.37 -36.57 -15.43
CA PRO A 26 19.33 -36.82 -16.41
C PRO A 26 18.68 -38.15 -16.00
N LYS A 27 17.43 -38.10 -15.50
CA LYS A 27 16.62 -39.30 -15.37
C LYS A 27 16.61 -39.87 -16.78
N ILE A 28 17.35 -40.96 -16.99
CA ILE A 28 17.31 -41.69 -18.24
C ILE A 28 15.88 -42.19 -18.31
N TYR A 29 15.04 -41.44 -19.00
CA TYR A 29 13.69 -41.88 -19.29
C TYR A 29 13.83 -43.14 -20.15
N PRO A 30 12.97 -44.14 -19.96
CA PRO A 30 12.81 -45.19 -20.95
C PRO A 30 12.69 -44.55 -22.33
N GLU A 31 13.32 -45.14 -23.35
CA GLU A 31 13.23 -44.64 -24.73
C GLU A 31 11.75 -44.39 -25.08
N GLY A 32 11.41 -43.30 -25.77
CA GLY A 32 10.00 -42.97 -26.06
C GLY A 32 9.19 -42.34 -24.90
N VAL A 33 9.74 -42.19 -23.70
CA VAL A 33 9.05 -41.57 -22.57
C VAL A 33 9.56 -40.16 -22.29
N ARG A 34 8.64 -39.20 -22.10
CA ARG A 34 8.97 -37.82 -21.68
C ARG A 34 8.04 -37.35 -20.59
N PHE A 35 8.59 -36.74 -19.56
CA PHE A 35 7.81 -36.13 -18.48
C PHE A 35 8.12 -34.64 -18.37
N SER A 36 7.10 -33.81 -18.38
CA SER A 36 7.23 -32.36 -18.20
C SER A 36 6.23 -31.83 -17.19
N LYS A 37 6.55 -30.70 -16.56
CA LYS A 37 5.64 -29.97 -15.68
C LYS A 37 5.51 -28.55 -16.21
N ARG A 38 4.29 -28.07 -16.32
CA ARG A 38 4.01 -26.66 -16.63
C ARG A 38 3.02 -26.08 -15.64
N TRP A 39 3.18 -24.81 -15.35
CA TRP A 39 2.14 -24.05 -14.65
C TRP A 39 1.09 -23.64 -15.66
N VAL A 40 -0.18 -23.91 -15.32
CA VAL A 40 -1.32 -23.46 -16.11
C VAL A 40 -2.16 -22.55 -15.23
N PHE A 41 -2.41 -21.35 -15.73
CA PHE A 41 -3.30 -20.38 -15.09
C PHE A 41 -4.73 -20.66 -15.54
N PHE A 42 -5.57 -21.05 -14.59
CA PHE A 42 -7.00 -21.22 -14.82
C PHE A 42 -7.74 -19.88 -14.76
N LYS A 43 -9.03 -19.86 -15.14
CA LYS A 43 -9.86 -18.65 -15.15
C LYS A 43 -9.75 -17.82 -13.86
N THR A 44 -9.63 -18.46 -12.70
CA THR A 44 -9.44 -17.79 -11.41
C THR A 44 -8.12 -17.03 -11.29
N ALA A 45 -7.02 -17.56 -11.83
CA ALA A 45 -5.76 -16.83 -11.86
C ALA A 45 -5.81 -15.63 -12.81
N TRP A 46 -6.52 -15.76 -13.94
CA TRP A 46 -6.76 -14.61 -14.83
C TRP A 46 -7.57 -13.50 -14.16
N VAL A 47 -8.58 -13.84 -13.35
CA VAL A 47 -9.29 -12.85 -12.52
C VAL A 47 -8.32 -12.17 -11.56
N GLY A 48 -7.44 -12.92 -10.89
CA GLY A 48 -6.42 -12.35 -10.02
C GLY A 48 -5.46 -11.40 -10.76
N ILE A 49 -5.02 -11.76 -11.96
CA ILE A 49 -4.18 -10.90 -12.82
C ILE A 49 -4.92 -9.60 -13.17
N ILE A 50 -6.19 -9.68 -13.58
CA ILE A 50 -7.01 -8.49 -13.90
C ILE A 50 -7.12 -7.56 -12.68
N LEU A 51 -7.32 -8.12 -11.49
CA LEU A 51 -7.41 -7.31 -10.26
C LEU A 51 -6.09 -6.61 -9.91
N ILE A 52 -4.94 -7.27 -10.15
CA ILE A 52 -3.62 -6.63 -9.97
C ILE A 52 -3.44 -5.48 -10.96
N ILE A 53 -3.86 -5.66 -12.22
CA ILE A 53 -3.81 -4.60 -13.25
C ILE A 53 -4.69 -3.43 -12.82
N LEU A 54 -5.94 -3.69 -12.42
CA LEU A 54 -6.86 -2.65 -11.94
C LEU A 54 -6.28 -1.92 -10.74
N ALA A 55 -5.71 -2.64 -9.78
CA ALA A 55 -5.07 -2.05 -8.62
C ALA A 55 -3.86 -1.18 -8.98
N SER A 56 -3.08 -1.58 -9.97
CA SER A 56 -1.95 -0.78 -10.47
C SER A 56 -2.43 0.51 -11.13
N ILE A 57 -3.53 0.48 -11.88
CA ILE A 57 -4.16 1.68 -12.44
C ILE A 57 -4.62 2.61 -11.32
N VAL A 58 -5.32 2.10 -10.31
CA VAL A 58 -5.76 2.88 -9.15
C VAL A 58 -4.58 3.46 -8.38
N PHE A 59 -3.50 2.69 -8.21
CA PHE A 59 -2.28 3.14 -7.52
C PHE A 59 -1.59 4.29 -8.26
N ILE A 60 -1.48 4.18 -9.60
CA ILE A 60 -0.93 5.25 -10.44
C ILE A 60 -1.82 6.48 -10.37
N PHE A 61 -3.15 6.32 -10.45
CA PHE A 61 -4.09 7.42 -10.34
C PHE A 61 -3.97 8.13 -8.97
N ALA A 62 -3.93 7.38 -7.86
CA ALA A 62 -3.71 7.93 -6.52
C ALA A 62 -2.39 8.71 -6.42
N ALA A 63 -1.33 8.24 -7.07
CA ALA A 63 -0.05 8.95 -7.12
C ALA A 63 -0.12 10.28 -7.88
N THR A 64 -1.05 10.42 -8.84
CA THR A 64 -1.29 11.69 -9.56
C THR A 64 -2.16 12.68 -8.81
N LEU A 65 -2.88 12.26 -7.76
CA LEU A 65 -3.67 13.19 -6.97
C LEU A 65 -2.78 14.14 -6.19
N THR A 66 -3.04 15.43 -6.40
CA THR A 66 -2.49 16.51 -5.59
C THR A 66 -3.21 16.55 -4.25
N PRO A 67 -2.49 16.73 -3.13
CA PRO A 67 -3.13 16.98 -1.85
C PRO A 67 -4.04 18.20 -1.93
N GLU A 68 -5.16 18.16 -1.24
CA GLU A 68 -5.98 19.34 -1.06
C GLU A 68 -5.40 20.19 0.06
N TYR A 69 -5.37 21.49 -0.14
CA TYR A 69 -4.83 22.45 0.81
C TYR A 69 -5.91 23.42 1.25
N TYR A 70 -6.15 23.53 2.55
CA TYR A 70 -7.13 24.47 3.08
C TYR A 70 -6.73 25.05 4.43
N TRP A 71 -7.34 26.19 4.76
CA TRP A 71 -7.22 26.85 6.04
C TRP A 71 -8.29 26.31 6.98
N ALA A 72 -7.90 25.43 7.90
CA ALA A 72 -8.79 24.87 8.91
C ALA A 72 -8.86 25.81 10.13
N PRO A 73 -10.06 26.21 10.61
CA PRO A 73 -10.17 26.95 11.86
C PRO A 73 -9.71 26.05 13.02
N VAL A 74 -8.80 26.56 13.84
CA VAL A 74 -8.26 25.87 15.04
C VAL A 74 -9.00 26.32 16.28
N THR A 75 -9.14 27.64 16.42
CA THR A 75 -9.79 28.27 17.56
C THR A 75 -10.39 29.60 17.14
N HIS A 76 -11.39 30.01 17.89
CA HIS A 76 -12.21 31.17 17.60
C HIS A 76 -12.49 31.91 18.90
N TRP A 77 -12.47 33.23 18.83
CA TRP A 77 -12.93 34.10 19.91
C TRP A 77 -13.76 35.23 19.29
N SER A 78 -14.85 35.59 19.97
CA SER A 78 -15.65 36.73 19.57
C SER A 78 -16.26 37.39 20.80
N ASP A 79 -16.36 38.71 20.75
CA ASP A 79 -16.94 39.52 21.81
C ASP A 79 -17.38 40.88 21.27
N SER A 80 -18.23 41.58 22.03
CA SER A 80 -18.60 42.95 21.73
C SER A 80 -18.72 43.79 22.99
N TRP A 81 -18.09 44.96 22.97
CA TRP A 81 -18.03 45.85 24.13
C TRP A 81 -17.95 47.30 23.71
N THR A 82 -18.06 48.20 24.70
CA THR A 82 -17.88 49.64 24.49
C THR A 82 -16.52 50.08 25.01
N ILE A 83 -15.73 50.76 24.18
CA ILE A 83 -14.47 51.40 24.55
C ILE A 83 -14.73 52.90 24.72
N LYS A 84 -14.51 53.42 25.94
CA LYS A 84 -14.69 54.85 26.22
C LYS A 84 -13.57 55.70 25.57
N PRO A 85 -13.71 57.03 25.50
CA PRO A 85 -12.62 57.93 25.17
C PRO A 85 -11.40 57.68 26.04
N ALA A 86 -10.20 57.90 25.51
CA ALA A 86 -8.94 57.71 26.23
C ALA A 86 -8.70 56.28 26.77
N GLN A 87 -9.45 55.27 26.30
CA GLN A 87 -9.34 53.88 26.75
C GLN A 87 -8.87 52.94 25.65
N GLU A 88 -8.34 51.81 26.12
CA GLU A 88 -7.86 50.71 25.32
C GLU A 88 -8.34 49.39 25.94
N TRP A 89 -8.60 48.41 25.08
CA TRP A 89 -8.92 47.04 25.49
C TRP A 89 -8.01 46.07 24.74
N TYR A 90 -7.75 44.88 25.31
CA TYR A 90 -6.90 43.89 24.66
C TYR A 90 -7.35 42.45 24.88
N HIS A 91 -7.07 41.60 23.90
CA HIS A 91 -7.20 40.14 23.99
C HIS A 91 -5.84 39.48 23.75
N SER A 92 -5.60 38.30 24.34
CA SER A 92 -4.33 37.60 24.21
C SER A 92 -4.50 36.15 23.78
N TRP A 93 -3.71 35.75 22.78
CA TRP A 93 -3.51 34.35 22.40
C TRP A 93 -2.16 33.85 22.87
N THR A 94 -2.11 32.62 23.40
CA THR A 94 -0.86 31.91 23.62
C THR A 94 -0.72 30.84 22.55
N VAL A 95 0.30 30.98 21.69
CA VAL A 95 0.50 30.12 20.53
C VAL A 95 1.77 29.30 20.74
N ASN A 96 1.61 27.98 20.88
CA ASN A 96 2.72 27.05 21.14
C ASN A 96 3.45 26.63 19.86
N ASP A 97 2.70 26.38 18.78
CA ASP A 97 3.25 26.04 17.47
C ASP A 97 2.58 26.90 16.38
N PRO A 98 3.22 28.01 15.95
CA PRO A 98 2.66 28.91 14.95
C PRO A 98 2.93 28.45 13.51
N LYS A 99 3.53 27.27 13.30
CA LYS A 99 3.89 26.81 11.94
C LYS A 99 2.63 26.69 11.11
N ASN A 100 2.61 27.34 9.95
CA ASN A 100 1.47 27.34 9.04
C ASN A 100 0.18 27.93 9.65
N HIS A 101 0.28 28.75 10.71
CA HIS A 101 -0.87 29.40 11.31
C HIS A 101 -1.04 30.86 10.87
N VAL A 102 -2.28 31.29 10.71
CA VAL A 102 -2.68 32.67 10.46
C VAL A 102 -3.76 33.05 11.46
N LEU A 103 -3.64 34.25 12.03
CA LEU A 103 -4.70 34.86 12.83
C LEU A 103 -5.45 35.86 11.95
N GLU A 104 -6.75 35.66 11.79
CA GLU A 104 -7.65 36.60 11.14
C GLU A 104 -8.44 37.36 12.21
N ILE A 105 -8.53 38.67 12.06
CA ILE A 105 -9.20 39.58 13.00
C ILE A 105 -10.17 40.43 12.19
N ASN A 106 -11.46 40.25 12.46
CA ASN A 106 -12.56 40.95 11.82
C ASN A 106 -13.24 41.84 12.86
N VAL A 107 -13.30 43.14 12.61
CA VAL A 107 -13.80 44.13 13.58
C VAL A 107 -14.84 45.04 12.94
N SER A 108 -15.97 45.16 13.61
CA SER A 108 -17.00 46.16 13.33
C SER A 108 -16.99 47.22 14.42
N VAL A 109 -17.02 48.49 14.05
CA VAL A 109 -16.99 49.62 14.97
C VAL A 109 -18.16 50.53 14.66
N SER A 110 -18.92 50.91 15.69
CA SER A 110 -19.99 51.91 15.59
C SER A 110 -19.83 53.02 16.63
N GLY A 111 -20.14 54.24 16.21
CA GLY A 111 -19.92 55.45 17.02
C GLY A 111 -18.52 56.02 16.84
N GLY A 112 -18.37 57.31 17.16
CA GLY A 112 -17.07 58.02 17.14
C GLY A 112 -16.30 57.87 15.83
N ASN A 113 -16.83 58.36 14.70
CA ASN A 113 -16.22 58.25 13.36
C ASN A 113 -16.01 56.82 12.84
N ASN A 114 -16.47 55.80 13.56
CA ASN A 114 -16.35 54.38 13.20
C ASN A 114 -14.90 53.94 12.95
N ASP A 115 -13.94 54.57 13.64
CA ASP A 115 -12.53 54.29 13.50
C ASP A 115 -11.95 53.64 14.77
N LEU A 116 -10.83 52.93 14.68
CA LEU A 116 -10.17 52.31 15.84
C LEU A 116 -8.69 52.10 15.51
N ARG A 117 -7.79 52.29 16.47
CA ARG A 117 -6.39 51.93 16.28
C ARG A 117 -6.20 50.48 16.71
N ILE A 118 -5.55 49.68 15.86
CA ILE A 118 -5.28 48.27 16.17
C ILE A 118 -3.79 48.01 16.02
N TYR A 119 -3.20 47.41 17.06
CA TYR A 119 -1.82 46.92 17.01
C TYR A 119 -1.70 45.61 17.75
N ILE A 120 -0.70 44.80 17.39
CA ILE A 120 -0.49 43.47 17.95
C ILE A 120 0.93 43.39 18.50
N ASP A 121 1.04 43.14 19.80
CA ASP A 121 2.30 42.79 20.44
C ASP A 121 2.55 41.30 20.21
N THR A 122 3.53 41.00 19.35
CA THR A 122 3.96 39.64 19.02
C THR A 122 5.22 39.27 19.81
N PRO A 123 5.61 37.98 19.87
CA PRO A 123 6.85 37.55 20.51
C PRO A 123 8.12 38.22 19.94
N LYS A 124 8.09 38.72 18.70
CA LYS A 124 9.22 39.38 18.04
C LYS A 124 9.09 40.91 17.93
N GLY A 125 8.05 41.48 18.54
CA GLY A 125 7.81 42.93 18.53
C GLY A 125 6.41 43.32 18.07
N ARG A 126 6.16 44.62 18.05
CA ARG A 126 4.85 45.20 17.75
C ARG A 126 4.60 45.30 16.25
N VAL A 127 3.40 44.92 15.83
CA VAL A 127 2.85 45.20 14.51
C VAL A 127 1.74 46.21 14.67
N ASP A 128 1.97 47.46 14.26
CA ASP A 128 0.99 48.54 14.37
C ASP A 128 0.30 48.76 13.02
N TYR A 129 -1.01 48.55 12.97
CA TYR A 129 -1.82 48.79 11.77
C TYR A 129 -2.35 50.23 11.72
N GLY A 130 -2.07 51.04 12.74
CA GLY A 130 -2.51 52.41 12.83
C GLY A 130 -4.02 52.52 13.03
N LYS A 131 -4.54 53.69 12.69
CA LYS A 131 -5.96 54.03 12.80
C LYS A 131 -6.70 53.54 11.55
N LEU A 132 -7.69 52.69 11.75
CA LEU A 132 -8.45 52.02 10.70
C LEU A 132 -9.94 52.37 10.82
N THR A 133 -10.67 52.39 9.70
CA THR A 133 -12.12 52.65 9.66
C THR A 133 -12.88 51.35 9.42
N SER A 134 -14.02 51.17 10.08
CA SER A 134 -14.87 49.99 9.96
C SER A 134 -15.50 49.82 8.55
N PRO A 135 -15.67 48.58 8.04
CA PRO A 135 -15.25 47.29 8.62
C PRO A 135 -13.74 47.06 8.49
N ILE A 136 -13.14 46.48 9.52
CA ILE A 136 -11.69 46.23 9.59
C ILE A 136 -11.43 44.73 9.46
N HIS A 137 -10.54 44.36 8.54
CA HIS A 137 -10.13 42.98 8.30
C HIS A 137 -8.61 42.89 8.31
N LEU A 138 -8.05 42.18 9.29
CA LEU A 138 -6.60 42.00 9.45
C LEU A 138 -6.22 40.53 9.38
N LYS A 139 -5.08 40.25 8.76
CA LYS A 139 -4.45 38.92 8.75
C LYS A 139 -3.02 39.01 9.24
N LEU A 140 -2.68 38.19 10.23
CA LEU A 140 -1.34 38.08 10.78
C LEU A 140 -0.81 36.67 10.55
N ASN A 141 0.27 36.54 9.78
CA ASN A 141 0.99 35.28 9.63
C ASN A 141 1.83 35.02 10.89
N LEU A 142 1.37 34.09 11.73
CA LEU A 142 1.98 33.80 13.03
C LEU A 142 3.35 33.14 12.88
N THR A 143 3.60 32.41 11.78
CA THR A 143 4.89 31.75 11.52
C THR A 143 6.05 32.75 11.49
N LYS A 144 5.80 33.99 11.03
CA LYS A 144 6.81 35.05 11.00
C LYS A 144 7.28 35.45 12.41
N TYR A 145 6.39 35.40 13.39
CA TYR A 145 6.61 35.96 14.73
C TYR A 145 6.93 34.91 15.80
N GLY A 146 6.73 33.61 15.53
CA GLY A 146 7.22 32.53 16.37
C GLY A 146 6.34 32.20 17.58
N THR A 147 6.79 31.28 18.41
CA THR A 147 6.04 30.79 19.57
C THR A 147 5.97 31.86 20.66
N GLY A 148 4.81 32.00 21.31
CA GLY A 148 4.65 32.87 22.47
C GLY A 148 3.28 33.55 22.55
N LYS A 149 3.23 34.63 23.34
CA LYS A 149 2.01 35.41 23.57
C LYS A 149 1.84 36.47 22.49
N TYR A 150 0.64 36.55 21.93
CA TYR A 150 0.20 37.57 20.99
C TYR A 150 -0.90 38.38 21.67
N THR A 151 -0.70 39.68 21.85
CA THR A 151 -1.70 40.55 22.48
C THR A 151 -2.21 41.54 21.45
N ILE A 152 -3.50 41.51 21.19
CA ILE A 152 -4.18 42.38 20.22
C ILE A 152 -4.79 43.52 20.99
N HIS A 153 -4.47 44.74 20.58
CA HIS A 153 -4.87 45.96 21.25
C HIS A 153 -5.88 46.71 20.39
N TYR A 154 -6.99 47.10 21.02
CA TYR A 154 -8.11 47.83 20.47
C TYR A 154 -8.15 49.19 21.14
N ASP A 155 -7.58 50.19 20.47
CA ASP A 155 -7.20 51.47 21.07
C ASP A 155 -8.12 52.61 20.59
N ASN A 156 -8.83 53.23 21.53
CA ASN A 156 -9.64 54.43 21.35
C ASN A 156 -9.03 55.65 22.10
N SER A 157 -7.76 55.60 22.46
CA SER A 157 -7.07 56.64 23.23
C SER A 157 -7.02 57.99 22.52
N PHE A 158 -7.08 57.97 21.19
CA PHE A 158 -7.10 59.18 20.35
C PHE A 158 -8.45 59.92 20.34
N SER A 159 -9.53 59.29 20.81
CA SER A 159 -10.84 59.95 20.94
C SER A 159 -10.94 60.61 22.31
N LEU A 160 -11.32 61.90 22.32
CA LEU A 160 -11.47 62.68 23.55
C LEU A 160 -12.90 62.69 24.11
N ILE A 161 -13.91 62.47 23.27
CA ILE A 161 -15.32 62.69 23.64
C ILE A 161 -16.20 61.48 23.34
N THR A 162 -15.95 60.78 22.23
CA THR A 162 -16.85 59.73 21.72
C THR A 162 -16.40 58.33 22.13
N SER A 163 -17.35 57.57 22.72
CA SER A 163 -17.19 56.13 22.94
C SER A 163 -17.48 55.37 21.65
N LYS A 164 -17.00 54.12 21.59
CA LYS A 164 -17.17 53.24 20.43
C LYS A 164 -17.66 51.88 20.86
N VAL A 165 -18.65 51.36 20.17
CA VAL A 165 -19.06 49.96 20.32
C VAL A 165 -18.29 49.15 19.30
N VAL A 166 -17.52 48.19 19.77
CA VAL A 166 -16.66 47.32 18.98
C VAL A 166 -17.23 45.91 19.04
N SER A 167 -17.34 45.25 17.89
CA SER A 167 -17.64 43.83 17.78
C SER A 167 -16.50 43.16 17.06
N VAL A 168 -15.91 42.14 17.67
CA VAL A 168 -14.71 41.48 17.18
C VAL A 168 -14.97 40.00 16.96
N VAL A 169 -14.41 39.48 15.87
CA VAL A 169 -14.24 38.06 15.60
C VAL A 169 -12.78 37.80 15.27
N GLU A 170 -12.11 37.05 16.12
CA GLU A 170 -10.76 36.55 15.93
C GLU A 170 -10.81 35.06 15.63
N THR A 171 -10.16 34.61 14.56
CA THR A 171 -10.10 33.19 14.21
C THR A 171 -8.69 32.83 13.80
N MET A 172 -8.15 31.81 14.46
CA MET A 172 -6.86 31.25 14.13
C MET A 172 -7.08 30.08 13.17
N TYR A 173 -6.41 30.14 12.03
CA TYR A 173 -6.42 29.09 11.02
C TYR A 173 -5.06 28.41 10.96
N VAL A 174 -5.07 27.13 10.64
CA VAL A 174 -3.88 26.36 10.27
C VAL A 174 -4.02 25.86 8.85
N PHE A 175 -2.96 26.02 8.07
CA PHE A 175 -2.89 25.47 6.72
C PHE A 175 -2.63 23.96 6.83
N LYS A 176 -3.65 23.17 6.49
CA LYS A 176 -3.58 21.71 6.48
C LYS A 176 -3.43 21.19 5.06
N GLU A 177 -2.67 20.11 4.98
CA GLU A 177 -2.63 19.23 3.83
C GLU A 177 -3.60 18.07 4.11
N ASP A 178 -4.51 17.82 3.18
CA ASP A 178 -5.45 16.72 3.23
C ASP A 178 -5.16 15.72 2.12
N THR A 179 -4.76 14.53 2.54
CA THR A 179 -4.44 13.39 1.68
C THR A 179 -5.50 12.30 1.75
N SER A 180 -6.66 12.55 2.39
CA SER A 180 -7.66 11.52 2.70
C SER A 180 -8.10 10.72 1.47
N ASP A 181 -8.40 11.39 0.35
CA ASP A 181 -8.81 10.72 -0.89
C ASP A 181 -7.68 9.89 -1.50
N LYS A 182 -6.47 10.43 -1.46
CA LYS A 182 -5.25 9.74 -1.94
C LYS A 182 -4.96 8.50 -1.08
N ASP A 183 -5.04 8.62 0.24
CA ASP A 183 -4.81 7.53 1.18
C ASP A 183 -5.88 6.45 1.06
N ALA A 184 -7.14 6.83 0.87
CA ALA A 184 -8.24 5.91 0.61
C ALA A 184 -8.02 5.11 -0.67
N LEU A 185 -7.58 5.75 -1.76
CA LEU A 185 -7.28 5.04 -3.01
C LEU A 185 -6.07 4.11 -2.91
N TYR A 186 -5.02 4.51 -2.18
CA TYR A 186 -3.91 3.61 -1.89
C TYR A 186 -4.37 2.38 -1.10
N PHE A 187 -5.23 2.57 -0.11
CA PHE A 187 -5.82 1.47 0.64
C PHE A 187 -6.59 0.50 -0.28
N VAL A 188 -7.44 1.03 -1.17
CA VAL A 188 -8.18 0.22 -2.16
C VAL A 188 -7.23 -0.54 -3.08
N ALA A 189 -6.19 0.10 -3.60
CA ALA A 189 -5.20 -0.56 -4.46
C ALA A 189 -4.48 -1.71 -3.73
N ILE A 190 -4.01 -1.47 -2.51
CA ILE A 190 -3.35 -2.50 -1.68
C ILE A 190 -4.31 -3.66 -1.38
N PHE A 191 -5.56 -3.35 -1.04
CA PHE A 191 -6.58 -4.36 -0.78
C PHE A 191 -6.82 -5.26 -2.00
N LEU A 192 -6.94 -4.68 -3.20
CA LEU A 192 -7.11 -5.41 -4.46
C LEU A 192 -5.89 -6.26 -4.84
N ILE A 193 -4.67 -5.83 -4.52
CA ILE A 193 -3.45 -6.61 -4.76
C ILE A 193 -3.38 -7.80 -3.80
N LEU A 194 -3.43 -7.52 -2.49
CA LEU A 194 -3.11 -8.51 -1.46
C LEU A 194 -4.19 -9.56 -1.29
N VAL A 195 -5.46 -9.14 -1.22
CA VAL A 195 -6.53 -10.04 -0.79
C VAL A 195 -7.07 -10.84 -1.97
N PRO A 196 -7.62 -10.27 -3.04
CA PRO A 196 -8.11 -11.08 -4.14
C PRO A 196 -7.02 -11.35 -5.20
N GLY A 197 -6.12 -10.43 -5.50
CA GLY A 197 -5.10 -10.60 -6.54
C GLY A 197 -4.17 -11.81 -6.29
N VAL A 198 -3.42 -11.78 -5.20
CA VAL A 198 -2.44 -12.83 -4.86
C VAL A 198 -3.13 -14.15 -4.51
N ILE A 199 -4.24 -14.13 -3.75
CA ILE A 199 -4.95 -15.37 -3.36
C ILE A 199 -5.55 -16.06 -4.59
N LEU A 200 -6.19 -15.32 -5.50
CA LEU A 200 -6.80 -15.92 -6.70
C LEU A 200 -5.76 -16.45 -7.68
N ILE A 201 -4.61 -15.78 -7.82
CA ILE A 201 -3.48 -16.32 -8.59
C ILE A 201 -2.96 -17.59 -7.94
N GLY A 202 -2.75 -17.62 -6.61
CA GLY A 202 -2.33 -18.82 -5.90
C GLY A 202 -3.31 -19.99 -6.05
N ALA A 203 -4.61 -19.73 -5.94
CA ALA A 203 -5.66 -20.74 -6.09
C ALA A 203 -5.86 -21.20 -7.55
N GLY A 204 -5.58 -20.31 -8.51
CA GLY A 204 -5.76 -20.56 -9.95
C GLY A 204 -4.53 -21.04 -10.69
N ALA A 205 -3.33 -20.87 -10.12
CA ALA A 205 -2.10 -21.43 -10.62
C ALA A 205 -2.02 -22.89 -10.20
N ARG A 206 -2.05 -23.81 -11.18
CA ARG A 206 -1.90 -25.24 -10.88
C ARG A 206 -0.80 -25.84 -11.73
N LYS A 207 -0.09 -26.80 -11.16
CA LYS A 207 0.88 -27.61 -11.90
C LYS A 207 0.11 -28.69 -12.67
N VAL A 208 0.37 -28.77 -13.96
CA VAL A 208 -0.06 -29.86 -14.83
C VAL A 208 1.19 -30.63 -15.20
N ALA A 209 1.16 -31.95 -14.96
CA ALA A 209 2.17 -32.85 -15.50
C ALA A 209 1.70 -33.39 -16.85
N THR A 210 2.61 -33.46 -17.80
CA THR A 210 2.38 -34.10 -19.08
C THR A 210 3.39 -35.22 -19.22
N LEU A 211 2.89 -36.45 -19.29
CA LEU A 211 3.64 -37.67 -19.55
C LEU A 211 3.34 -38.09 -20.99
N VAL A 212 4.38 -38.20 -21.81
CA VAL A 212 4.31 -38.74 -23.17
C VAL A 212 4.91 -40.14 -23.14
N VAL A 213 4.20 -41.13 -23.65
CA VAL A 213 4.62 -42.53 -23.76
C VAL A 213 4.44 -42.97 -25.21
N ASP A 214 5.54 -43.01 -25.96
CA ASP A 214 5.54 -43.20 -27.41
C ASP A 214 4.63 -42.15 -28.09
N ASP A 215 3.45 -42.56 -28.57
CA ASP A 215 2.47 -41.70 -29.23
C ASP A 215 1.37 -41.17 -28.29
N ASP A 216 1.26 -41.71 -27.07
CA ASP A 216 0.20 -41.34 -26.12
C ASP A 216 0.61 -40.16 -25.24
N VAL A 217 -0.30 -39.20 -25.09
CA VAL A 217 -0.12 -38.02 -24.23
C VAL A 217 -1.10 -38.06 -23.06
N ILE A 218 -0.56 -38.16 -21.85
CA ILE A 218 -1.27 -38.20 -20.58
C ILE A 218 -1.02 -36.89 -19.84
N GLU A 219 -2.05 -36.06 -19.72
CA GLU A 219 -2.03 -34.85 -18.89
C GLU A 219 -2.69 -35.14 -17.53
N ALA A 220 -1.95 -34.90 -16.45
CA ALA A 220 -2.42 -35.04 -15.09
C ALA A 220 -2.46 -33.68 -14.41
N LYS A 221 -3.66 -33.27 -14.00
CA LYS A 221 -3.92 -31.99 -13.35
C LYS A 221 -4.33 -32.20 -11.91
N LEU A 222 -3.56 -31.62 -10.99
CA LEU A 222 -3.94 -31.59 -9.59
C LEU A 222 -5.14 -30.64 -9.38
N VAL A 223 -6.19 -31.11 -8.71
CA VAL A 223 -7.31 -30.26 -8.30
C VAL A 223 -7.22 -29.90 -6.81
N ALA A 224 -7.94 -28.86 -6.38
CA ALA A 224 -7.87 -28.34 -5.02
C ALA A 224 -8.20 -29.39 -3.93
N SER A 225 -8.91 -30.47 -4.28
CA SER A 225 -9.20 -31.59 -3.38
C SER A 225 -8.05 -32.61 -3.25
N GLY A 226 -6.86 -32.34 -3.81
CA GLY A 226 -5.73 -33.27 -3.84
C GLY A 226 -5.85 -34.42 -4.86
N LYS A 227 -6.97 -34.50 -5.57
CA LYS A 227 -7.24 -35.51 -6.62
C LYS A 227 -6.57 -35.15 -7.95
N LEU A 228 -6.38 -36.13 -8.82
CA LEU A 228 -5.94 -35.91 -10.20
C LEU A 228 -7.11 -35.95 -11.18
N GLU A 229 -7.17 -34.95 -12.04
CA GLU A 229 -7.98 -34.97 -13.27
C GLU A 229 -7.05 -35.40 -14.41
N LEU A 230 -7.34 -36.55 -15.02
CA LEU A 230 -6.54 -37.08 -16.13
C LEU A 230 -7.19 -36.79 -17.49
N LYS A 231 -6.33 -36.53 -18.48
CA LYS A 231 -6.71 -36.38 -19.88
C LYS A 231 -5.72 -37.18 -20.73
N VAL A 232 -6.21 -38.15 -21.50
CA VAL A 232 -5.40 -39.04 -22.34
C VAL A 232 -5.74 -38.76 -23.81
N ASN A 233 -4.76 -38.40 -24.63
CA ASN A 233 -4.95 -38.10 -26.06
C ASN A 233 -6.11 -37.12 -26.34
N ASN A 234 -6.18 -36.07 -25.52
CA ASN A 234 -7.25 -35.09 -25.51
C ASN A 234 -8.63 -35.50 -24.96
N TYR A 235 -8.82 -36.76 -24.58
CA TYR A 235 -10.03 -37.22 -23.91
C TYR A 235 -9.90 -37.11 -22.41
N LYS A 236 -10.82 -36.35 -21.80
CA LYS A 236 -10.87 -36.18 -20.35
C LYS A 236 -11.59 -37.38 -19.74
N LEU A 237 -10.99 -37.98 -18.73
CA LEU A 237 -11.65 -39.00 -17.92
C LEU A 237 -12.69 -38.32 -17.00
N ASP A 238 -13.89 -38.90 -16.93
CA ASP A 238 -14.99 -38.36 -16.11
C ASP A 238 -14.68 -38.48 -14.61
N GLU A 239 -13.95 -39.54 -14.24
CA GLU A 239 -13.59 -39.80 -12.86
C GLU A 239 -12.29 -39.11 -12.45
N ARG A 240 -12.29 -38.52 -11.25
CA ARG A 240 -11.10 -37.95 -10.63
C ARG A 240 -10.42 -38.99 -9.77
N ILE A 241 -9.13 -39.13 -9.97
CA ILE A 241 -8.33 -40.19 -9.35
C ILE A 241 -7.87 -39.75 -7.97
N ASP A 242 -8.17 -40.57 -6.96
CA ASP A 242 -7.74 -40.42 -5.57
C ASP A 242 -6.98 -41.64 -5.02
N HIS A 243 -6.81 -42.67 -5.84
CA HIS A 243 -6.13 -43.92 -5.51
C HIS A 243 -5.07 -44.25 -6.56
N ALA A 244 -4.28 -45.31 -6.31
CA ALA A 244 -3.31 -45.79 -7.27
C ALA A 244 -4.02 -46.38 -8.49
N VAL A 245 -3.62 -45.96 -9.69
CA VAL A 245 -4.14 -46.49 -10.95
C VAL A 245 -3.02 -47.03 -11.81
N LYS A 246 -3.32 -48.14 -12.50
CA LYS A 246 -2.44 -48.74 -13.50
C LYS A 246 -3.22 -48.95 -14.78
N PHE A 247 -2.62 -48.55 -15.90
CA PHE A 247 -3.19 -48.77 -17.22
C PHE A 247 -2.08 -48.95 -18.24
N ARG A 248 -2.41 -49.51 -19.40
CA ARG A 248 -1.46 -49.67 -20.49
C ARG A 248 -1.46 -48.44 -21.39
N ALA A 249 -0.29 -48.07 -21.88
CA ALA A 249 -0.09 -46.96 -22.82
C ALA A 249 1.07 -47.28 -23.77
N GLY A 250 1.24 -46.44 -24.79
CA GLY A 250 2.28 -46.58 -25.80
C GLY A 250 1.84 -47.48 -26.95
N LYS A 251 2.72 -47.63 -27.94
CA LYS A 251 2.41 -48.34 -29.19
C LYS A 251 2.00 -49.78 -28.88
N ASN A 252 0.80 -50.17 -29.30
CA ASN A 252 0.19 -51.49 -29.03
C ASN A 252 0.09 -51.84 -27.52
N GLU A 253 -0.14 -50.85 -26.65
CA GLU A 253 -0.26 -51.07 -25.19
C GLU A 253 1.00 -51.70 -24.57
N SER A 254 2.16 -51.39 -25.14
CA SER A 254 3.44 -52.04 -24.80
C SER A 254 3.97 -51.69 -23.42
N ARG A 255 3.48 -50.62 -22.79
CA ARG A 255 3.99 -50.13 -21.50
C ARG A 255 2.93 -50.04 -20.44
N VAL A 256 3.34 -50.21 -19.20
CA VAL A 256 2.46 -50.07 -18.03
C VAL A 256 2.75 -48.74 -17.35
N VAL A 257 1.75 -47.87 -17.32
CA VAL A 257 1.79 -46.59 -16.59
C VAL A 257 1.14 -46.77 -15.23
N GLU A 258 1.87 -46.42 -14.17
CA GLU A 258 1.35 -46.37 -12.80
C GLU A 258 1.35 -44.92 -12.30
N ILE A 259 0.20 -44.48 -11.77
CA ILE A 259 0.06 -43.20 -11.08
C ILE A 259 -0.42 -43.49 -9.67
N LYS A 260 0.38 -43.15 -8.66
CA LYS A 260 0.02 -43.44 -7.26
C LYS A 260 0.26 -42.27 -6.32
N PRO A 261 -0.59 -42.11 -5.29
CA PRO A 261 -0.37 -41.11 -4.25
C PRO A 261 0.86 -41.49 -3.43
N VAL A 262 1.70 -40.51 -3.12
CA VAL A 262 2.90 -40.64 -2.30
C VAL A 262 2.91 -39.55 -1.22
N ARG A 263 3.22 -39.93 0.03
CA ARG A 263 3.40 -38.96 1.10
C ARG A 263 4.65 -38.12 0.82
N THR A 264 4.46 -36.82 0.67
CA THR A 264 5.54 -35.85 0.44
C THR A 264 5.66 -34.96 1.69
N GLY A 265 6.22 -35.51 2.77
CA GLY A 265 6.35 -34.83 4.07
C GLY A 265 5.22 -35.14 5.06
N TRP A 266 5.11 -34.33 6.13
CA TRP A 266 4.26 -34.67 7.29
C TRP A 266 2.75 -34.62 6.99
N ASN A 267 2.28 -33.71 6.11
CA ASN A 267 0.85 -33.53 5.83
C ASN A 267 0.48 -33.39 4.33
N ASN A 268 1.43 -33.52 3.40
CA ASN A 268 1.15 -33.34 1.97
C ASN A 268 1.14 -34.68 1.21
N VAL A 269 0.08 -34.90 0.44
CA VAL A 269 -0.03 -36.02 -0.51
C VAL A 269 0.38 -35.50 -1.88
N GLY A 270 1.48 -36.01 -2.41
CA GLY A 270 1.89 -35.82 -3.79
C GLY A 270 1.51 -37.03 -4.64
N TRP A 271 1.84 -36.98 -5.91
CA TRP A 271 1.56 -38.03 -6.89
C TRP A 271 2.84 -38.44 -7.59
N MET A 272 3.06 -39.74 -7.75
CA MET A 272 4.21 -40.31 -8.44
C MET A 272 3.76 -40.99 -9.73
N PHE A 273 4.52 -40.77 -10.79
CA PHE A 273 4.32 -41.32 -12.12
C PHE A 273 5.45 -42.29 -12.40
N SER A 274 5.09 -43.52 -12.75
CA SER A 274 6.03 -44.57 -13.15
C SER A 274 5.61 -45.18 -14.49
N VAL A 275 6.60 -45.56 -15.29
CA VAL A 275 6.41 -46.32 -16.53
C VAL A 275 7.30 -47.55 -16.44
N ASP A 276 6.73 -48.74 -16.62
CA ASP A 276 7.43 -50.03 -16.51
C ASP A 276 8.23 -50.13 -15.20
N ASP A 277 7.55 -49.80 -14.10
CA ASP A 277 8.07 -49.75 -12.73
C ASP A 277 9.21 -48.72 -12.49
N GLN A 278 9.59 -47.91 -13.49
CA GLN A 278 10.57 -46.83 -13.34
C GLN A 278 9.90 -45.48 -13.07
N GLU A 279 10.34 -44.77 -12.04
CA GLU A 279 9.80 -43.45 -11.69
C GLU A 279 10.23 -42.37 -12.69
N VAL A 280 9.29 -41.88 -13.48
CA VAL A 280 9.53 -40.83 -14.47
C VAL A 280 9.26 -39.43 -13.93
N GLY A 281 8.35 -39.27 -12.97
CA GLY A 281 7.97 -37.93 -12.50
C GLY A 281 7.16 -37.90 -11.22
N ARG A 282 6.98 -36.70 -10.67
CA ARG A 282 6.16 -36.45 -9.48
C ARG A 282 5.36 -35.16 -9.59
N LEU A 283 4.14 -35.10 -9.09
CA LEU A 283 3.43 -33.85 -8.78
C LEU A 283 3.37 -33.68 -7.26
N PRO A 284 3.56 -32.46 -6.73
CA PRO A 284 3.30 -32.17 -5.33
C PRO A 284 1.80 -32.24 -5.01
#